data_AF-B4MMX7-F1
#
_entry.id   AF-B4MMX7-F1
#
_cell.length_a   1.000
_cell.length_b   1.000
_cell.length_c   1.000
_cell.angle_alpha   90.00
_cell.angle_beta   90.00
_cell.angle_gamma   90.00
#
_symmetry.space_group_name_H-M   'P 1'
#
loop_
_entity.id
_entity.type
_entity.pdbx_description
1 polymer ?
#
loop_
_entity_poly.entity_id
_entity_poly.type
_entity_poly.pdbx_seq_one_letter_code
_entity_poly.pdbx_strand_id
1 'polypeptide(L)'
;MESQRNNLRRGARPSVGYLLFQYQRELTRRHAEPSRLSRTKIHIIDGLVSRTIRHLRQCSVEDLQACKRELVYKEELRDQLKGMRRRRSSSASPLAKEASSKSGSATSSISPTVALKAPGTPPKPRSQSSITKVSIFGPEIFV
;
A
#
# COMPACT_ATOMS: atom_id res chain seq x y z
N MET A 1 2.21 29.94 38.52
CA MET A 1 1.13 29.72 37.53
C MET A 1 1.71 29.95 36.15
N GLU A 2 1.98 28.90 35.38
CA GLU A 2 2.53 29.04 34.02
C GLU A 2 1.59 28.35 33.04
N SER A 3 0.49 29.07 32.79
CA SER A 3 -0.52 28.71 31.82
C SER A 3 0.06 28.74 30.41
N GLN A 4 -0.26 27.67 29.67
CA GLN A 4 -0.59 27.78 28.25
C GLN A 4 0.59 28.02 27.30
N ARG A 5 1.49 27.03 27.23
CA ARG A 5 2.37 26.87 26.06
C ARG A 5 1.52 26.56 24.84
N ASN A 6 1.24 27.62 24.11
CA ASN A 6 1.14 27.65 22.66
C ASN A 6 -0.04 26.88 22.11
N ASN A 7 -1.20 27.54 22.22
CA ASN A 7 -2.26 27.46 21.23
C ASN A 7 -1.65 27.31 19.82
N LEU A 8 -1.85 26.12 19.26
CA LEU A 8 -1.67 25.81 17.85
C LEU A 8 -2.31 26.94 17.05
N ARG A 9 -1.47 27.81 16.49
CA ARG A 9 -1.85 28.98 15.70
C ARG A 9 -2.91 28.54 14.68
N ARG A 10 -4.17 28.89 14.95
CA ARG A 10 -5.32 28.79 14.03
C ARG A 10 -4.92 29.60 12.78
N GLY A 11 -4.39 28.92 11.75
CA GLY A 11 -3.93 29.54 10.50
C GLY A 11 -2.44 29.39 10.15
N ALA A 12 -1.59 28.82 11.02
CA ALA A 12 -0.22 28.50 10.61
C ALA A 12 -0.22 27.27 9.69
N ARG A 13 0.38 27.39 8.50
CA ARG A 13 0.54 26.28 7.57
C ARG A 13 1.23 25.12 8.31
N PRO A 14 0.71 23.89 8.23
CA PRO A 14 1.36 22.73 8.85
C PRO A 14 2.81 22.65 8.39
N SER A 15 3.70 22.26 9.31
CA SER A 15 5.10 22.06 8.94
C SER A 15 5.18 21.03 7.80
N VAL A 16 6.17 21.18 6.91
CA VAL A 16 6.39 20.24 5.80
C VAL A 16 6.50 18.81 6.33
N GLY A 17 7.19 18.62 7.46
CA GLY A 17 7.31 17.32 8.12
C GLY A 17 5.95 16.74 8.57
N TYR A 18 5.07 17.57 9.15
CA TYR A 18 3.73 17.13 9.53
C TYR A 18 2.86 16.80 8.30
N LEU A 19 2.96 17.59 7.23
CA LEU A 19 2.22 17.34 5.99
C LEU A 19 2.66 16.02 5.33
N LEU A 20 3.97 15.77 5.28
CA LEU A 20 4.54 14.51 4.78
C LEU A 20 4.15 13.32 5.67
N PHE A 21 4.21 13.47 6.99
CA PHE A 21 3.76 12.46 7.94
C PHE A 21 2.27 12.13 7.75
N GLN A 22 1.42 13.14 7.63
CA GLN A 22 -0.02 12.98 7.44
C GLN A 22 -0.31 12.28 6.11
N TYR A 23 0.40 12.66 5.05
CA TYR A 23 0.29 12.01 3.75
C TYR A 23 0.72 10.54 3.80
N GLN A 24 1.85 10.22 4.44
CA GLN A 24 2.32 8.84 4.61
C GLN A 24 1.35 7.99 5.45
N ARG A 25 0.76 8.58 6.50
CA ARG A 25 -0.29 7.95 7.31
C ARG A 25 -1.55 7.68 6.49
N GLU A 26 -1.94 8.61 5.63
CA GLU A 26 -3.09 8.46 4.74
C GLU A 26 -2.85 7.36 3.68
N LEU A 27 -1.66 7.34 3.08
CA LEU A 27 -1.24 6.27 2.15
C LEU A 27 -1.29 4.89 2.83
N THR A 28 -0.73 4.77 4.03
CA THR A 28 -0.70 3.48 4.76
C THR A 28 -2.08 3.01 5.22
N ARG A 29 -3.00 3.94 5.55
CA ARG A 29 -4.38 3.63 5.93
C ARG A 29 -5.13 2.90 4.81
N ARG A 30 -5.02 3.38 3.57
CA ARG A 30 -5.71 2.78 2.40
C ARG A 30 -5.20 1.39 2.04
N HIS A 31 -3.96 1.07 2.37
CA HIS A 31 -3.37 -0.24 2.11
C HIS A 31 -3.53 -1.24 3.28
N ALA A 32 -3.99 -0.80 4.46
CA ALA A 32 -4.27 -1.67 5.60
C ALA A 32 -5.68 -2.29 5.54
N GLU A 33 -6.66 -1.55 5.02
CA GLU A 33 -8.06 -1.97 4.88
C GLU A 33 -8.27 -3.21 3.98
N PRO A 34 -7.55 -3.39 2.85
CA PRO A 34 -7.67 -4.59 2.03
C PRO A 34 -7.40 -5.87 2.83
N SER A 35 -6.48 -5.82 3.80
CA SER A 35 -6.16 -6.99 4.63
C SER A 35 -7.29 -7.34 5.61
N ARG A 36 -7.95 -6.34 6.21
CA ARG A 36 -9.08 -6.55 7.12
C ARG A 36 -10.29 -7.08 6.36
N LEU A 37 -10.61 -6.47 5.22
CA LEU A 37 -11.71 -6.90 4.36
C LEU A 37 -11.52 -8.36 3.90
N SER A 38 -10.31 -8.72 3.43
CA SER A 38 -10.02 -10.10 3.02
C SER A 38 -10.19 -11.11 4.16
N ARG A 39 -9.79 -10.76 5.39
CA ARG A 39 -10.02 -11.63 6.56
C ARG A 39 -11.51 -11.80 6.86
N THR A 40 -12.29 -10.73 6.81
CA THR A 40 -13.74 -10.79 7.03
C THR A 40 -14.42 -11.65 5.96
N LYS A 41 -14.04 -11.48 4.69
CA LYS A 41 -14.54 -12.31 3.58
C LYS A 41 -14.24 -13.80 3.81
N ILE A 42 -13.01 -14.13 4.21
CA ILE A 42 -12.65 -15.52 4.56
C ILE A 42 -13.55 -16.06 5.68
N HIS A 43 -13.78 -15.27 6.74
CA HIS A 43 -14.61 -15.70 7.86
C HIS A 43 -16.08 -15.94 7.45
N ILE A 44 -16.63 -15.09 6.59
CA ILE A 44 -17.97 -15.27 6.03
C ILE A 44 -18.04 -16.56 5.21
N ILE A 45 -17.06 -16.79 4.32
CA ILE A 45 -16.96 -18.01 3.50
C ILE A 45 -16.90 -19.25 4.39
N ASP A 46 -16.09 -19.22 5.46
CA ASP A 46 -16.02 -20.34 6.41
C ASP A 46 -17.37 -20.65 7.04
N GLY A 47 -18.14 -19.62 7.40
CA GLY A 47 -19.48 -19.76 7.95
C GLY A 47 -20.48 -20.35 6.94
N LEU A 48 -20.44 -19.89 5.69
CA LEU A 48 -21.31 -20.35 4.61
C LEU A 48 -21.01 -21.80 4.24
N VAL A 49 -19.75 -22.14 3.95
CA VAL A 49 -19.32 -23.51 3.63
C VAL A 49 -19.65 -24.47 4.78
N SER A 50 -19.39 -24.08 6.02
CA SER A 50 -19.73 -24.91 7.19
C SER A 50 -21.23 -25.11 7.36
N ARG A 51 -22.06 -24.14 6.95
CA ARG A 51 -23.53 -24.28 6.96
C ARG A 51 -23.98 -25.25 5.87
N THR A 52 -23.42 -25.15 4.66
CA THR A 52 -23.70 -26.07 3.56
C THR A 52 -23.32 -27.50 3.92
N ILE A 53 -22.13 -27.72 4.50
CA ILE A 53 -21.69 -29.05 4.94
C ILE A 53 -22.66 -29.64 5.98
N ARG A 54 -23.15 -28.83 6.93
CA ARG A 54 -24.12 -29.29 7.92
C ARG A 54 -25.48 -29.67 7.33
N HIS A 55 -25.88 -29.04 6.22
CA HIS A 55 -27.18 -29.26 5.57
C HIS A 55 -27.07 -30.04 4.26
N LEU A 56 -26.03 -30.87 4.11
CA LEU A 56 -25.70 -31.60 2.88
C LEU A 56 -26.86 -32.40 2.27
N ARG A 57 -27.83 -32.87 3.07
CA ARG A 57 -29.02 -33.61 2.60
C ARG A 57 -30.05 -32.75 1.87
N GLN A 58 -30.03 -31.42 2.08
CA GLN A 58 -30.95 -30.44 1.50
C GLN A 58 -30.22 -29.42 0.61
N CYS A 59 -28.92 -29.58 0.39
CA CYS A 59 -28.13 -28.69 -0.44
C CYS A 59 -28.45 -28.91 -1.91
N SER A 60 -28.76 -27.82 -2.62
CA SER A 60 -28.93 -27.84 -4.06
C SER A 60 -27.58 -27.98 -4.76
N VAL A 61 -27.61 -28.40 -6.03
CA VAL A 61 -26.41 -28.43 -6.88
C VAL A 61 -25.80 -27.03 -7.04
N GLU A 62 -26.65 -25.99 -7.05
CA GLU A 62 -26.23 -24.60 -7.15
C GLU A 62 -25.46 -24.14 -5.90
N ASP A 63 -25.92 -24.52 -4.70
CA ASP A 63 -25.22 -24.24 -3.44
C ASP A 63 -23.85 -24.91 -3.38
N LEU A 64 -23.75 -26.13 -3.92
CA LEU A 64 -22.49 -26.87 -4.00
C LEU A 64 -21.50 -26.17 -4.95
N GLN A 65 -21.99 -25.67 -6.09
CA GLN A 65 -21.19 -24.88 -7.02
C GLN A 65 -20.79 -23.53 -6.41
N ALA A 66 -21.67 -22.89 -5.64
CA ALA A 66 -21.35 -21.67 -4.90
C ALA A 66 -20.23 -21.91 -3.89
N CYS A 67 -20.33 -22.98 -3.08
CA CYS A 67 -19.27 -23.37 -2.14
C CYS A 67 -17.94 -23.62 -2.84
N LYS A 68 -17.94 -24.28 -4.01
CA LYS A 68 -16.73 -24.47 -4.80
C LYS A 68 -16.09 -23.13 -5.21
N ARG A 69 -16.88 -22.17 -5.70
CA ARG A 69 -16.39 -20.84 -6.06
C ARG A 69 -15.83 -20.10 -4.85
N GLU A 70 -16.53 -20.17 -3.71
CA GLU A 70 -16.11 -19.54 -2.46
C GLU A 70 -14.81 -20.12 -1.92
N LEU A 71 -14.60 -21.43 -2.01
CA LEU A 71 -13.34 -22.07 -1.61
C LEU A 71 -12.15 -21.61 -2.45
N VAL A 72 -12.32 -21.50 -3.77
CA VAL A 72 -11.28 -20.95 -4.66
C VAL A 72 -10.97 -19.51 -4.28
N TYR A 73 -12.00 -18.68 -4.14
CA TYR A 73 -11.84 -17.27 -3.77
C TYR A 73 -11.19 -17.09 -2.39
N LYS A 74 -11.48 -17.98 -1.43
CA LYS A 74 -10.82 -17.99 -0.12
C LYS A 74 -9.31 -18.17 -0.25
N GLU A 75 -8.84 -19.10 -1.09
CA GLU A 75 -7.40 -19.31 -1.30
C GLU A 75 -6.75 -18.10 -1.99
N GLU A 76 -7.41 -17.49 -2.96
CA GLU A 76 -6.94 -16.22 -3.57
C GLU A 76 -6.77 -15.11 -2.52
N LEU A 77 -7.74 -14.95 -1.62
CA LEU A 77 -7.64 -13.98 -0.52
C LEU A 77 -6.49 -14.30 0.44
N ARG A 78 -6.23 -15.59 0.72
CA ARG A 78 -5.07 -16.00 1.54
C ARG A 78 -3.76 -15.64 0.86
N ASP A 79 -3.66 -15.81 -0.45
CA ASP A 79 -2.44 -15.49 -1.19
C ASP A 79 -2.22 -13.99 -1.31
N GLN A 80 -3.27 -13.19 -1.48
CA GLN A 80 -3.19 -11.73 -1.37
C GLN A 80 -2.66 -11.29 0.00
N LEU A 81 -3.18 -11.89 1.08
CA LEU A 81 -2.72 -11.60 2.45
C LEU A 81 -1.25 -11.99 2.67
N LYS A 82 -0.82 -13.16 2.17
CA LYS A 82 0.58 -13.60 2.23
C LYS A 82 1.49 -12.65 1.45
N GLY A 83 1.08 -12.25 0.24
CA GLY A 83 1.80 -11.31 -0.61
C GLY A 83 1.97 -9.95 0.05
N MET A 84 0.91 -9.39 0.64
CA MET A 84 0.96 -8.15 1.40
C MET A 84 1.92 -8.23 2.60
N ARG A 85 1.90 -9.35 3.34
CA ARG A 85 2.81 -9.57 4.47
C ARG A 85 4.27 -9.53 4.03
N ARG A 86 4.59 -10.23 2.93
CA ARG A 86 5.95 -10.27 2.35
C ARG A 86 6.43 -8.89 1.90
N ARG A 87 5.56 -8.10 1.24
CA ARG A 87 5.92 -6.74 0.81
C ARG A 87 6.14 -5.77 1.97
N ARG A 88 5.41 -5.96 3.07
CA ARG A 88 5.58 -5.16 4.29
C ARG A 88 6.87 -5.49 5.04
N SER A 89 7.29 -6.75 5.04
CA SER A 89 8.58 -7.16 5.60
C SER A 89 9.77 -6.72 4.73
N SER A 90 9.62 -6.69 3.39
CA SER A 90 10.72 -6.30 2.49
C SER A 90 10.94 -4.78 2.41
N SER A 91 9.94 -3.95 2.75
CA SER A 91 10.10 -2.50 2.83
C SER A 91 10.64 -1.99 4.17
N ALA A 92 10.92 -2.88 5.12
CA ALA A 92 11.42 -2.54 6.47
C ALA A 92 12.97 -2.55 6.58
N SER A 93 13.71 -2.71 5.47
CA SER A 93 15.16 -2.60 5.43
C SER A 93 15.58 -1.63 4.32
N PRO A 94 16.01 -0.40 4.67
CA PRO A 94 17.46 -0.15 4.64
C PRO A 94 17.91 0.90 5.69
N LEU A 95 18.35 0.46 6.86
CA LEU A 95 19.15 1.29 7.79
C LEU A 95 20.12 0.37 8.57
N ALA A 96 21.01 -0.29 7.84
CA ALA A 96 22.13 -1.02 8.46
C ALA A 96 23.26 -1.24 7.43
N LYS A 97 23.80 -0.17 6.85
CA LYS A 97 25.04 -0.24 6.05
C LYS A 97 25.84 1.07 6.10
N GLU A 98 26.21 1.55 7.29
CA GLU A 98 27.35 2.48 7.43
C GLU A 98 28.00 2.30 8.81
N ALA A 99 28.79 1.23 8.99
CA ALA A 99 29.81 1.14 10.04
C ALA A 99 30.75 -0.05 9.80
N SER A 100 31.56 -0.02 8.75
CA SER A 100 32.80 -0.83 8.70
C SER A 100 33.72 -0.36 7.57
N SER A 101 34.45 0.73 7.80
CA SER A 101 35.62 1.07 6.98
C SER A 101 36.62 1.95 7.75
N LYS A 102 37.50 1.28 8.51
CA LYS A 102 38.90 1.66 8.83
C LYS A 102 39.65 0.32 8.95
N SER A 103 40.86 0.06 8.47
CA SER A 103 42.04 0.90 8.21
C SER A 103 43.10 0.14 7.36
N GLY A 104 43.94 0.86 6.62
CA GLY A 104 45.20 0.36 6.04
C GLY A 104 45.53 1.06 4.71
N SER A 105 46.08 2.27 4.72
CA SER A 105 47.52 2.59 4.57
C SER A 105 48.13 2.16 3.23
N ALA A 106 48.27 3.08 2.26
CA ALA A 106 49.54 3.70 1.87
C ALA A 106 49.48 4.44 0.52
N THR A 107 50.23 5.55 0.45
CA THR A 107 50.96 6.13 -0.70
C THR A 107 50.26 6.88 -1.85
N SER A 108 50.76 8.13 -1.99
CA SER A 108 51.07 8.91 -3.20
C SER A 108 49.97 9.52 -4.07
N SER A 109 50.03 10.85 -4.11
CA SER A 109 49.87 11.75 -5.27
C SER A 109 48.61 11.62 -6.13
N ILE A 110 47.83 12.69 -6.17
CA ILE A 110 47.34 13.42 -7.36
C ILE A 110 46.04 14.17 -6.97
N SER A 111 46.01 15.45 -7.29
CA SER A 111 44.93 16.42 -7.07
C SER A 111 43.57 15.94 -7.63
N PRO A 112 42.43 16.13 -6.93
CA PRO A 112 41.13 15.85 -7.52
C PRO A 112 40.55 17.11 -8.15
N THR A 113 40.53 17.17 -9.48
CA THR A 113 39.65 18.07 -10.22
C THR A 113 38.21 17.58 -10.03
N VAL A 114 37.40 18.33 -9.28
CA VAL A 114 35.99 18.00 -9.02
C VAL A 114 35.17 18.29 -10.28
N ALA A 115 34.95 17.27 -11.10
CA ALA A 115 33.94 17.31 -12.16
C ALA A 115 32.55 17.10 -11.53
N LEU A 116 31.84 18.19 -11.25
CA LEU A 116 30.43 18.15 -10.86
C LEU A 116 29.60 17.70 -12.06
N LYS A 117 29.26 16.40 -12.12
CA LYS A 117 28.23 15.89 -13.04
C LYS A 117 26.88 16.40 -12.55
N ALA A 118 26.27 17.31 -13.31
CA ALA A 118 24.95 17.85 -13.01
C ALA A 118 23.90 16.72 -12.91
N PRO A 119 22.97 16.76 -11.94
CA PRO A 119 21.87 15.81 -11.86
C PRO A 119 21.00 15.93 -13.13
N GLY A 120 20.82 14.81 -13.82
CA GLY A 120 20.06 14.74 -15.06
C GLY A 120 18.64 15.26 -14.88
N THR A 121 18.22 16.16 -15.77
CA THR A 121 16.84 16.62 -15.86
C THR A 121 15.92 15.43 -16.18
N PRO A 122 14.71 15.35 -15.58
CA PRO A 122 13.77 14.29 -15.89
C PRO A 122 13.32 14.39 -17.36
N PRO A 123 13.21 13.28 -18.09
CA PRO A 123 12.69 13.33 -19.46
C PRO A 123 11.22 13.76 -19.46
N LYS A 124 10.88 14.63 -20.42
CA LYS A 124 9.55 15.19 -20.62
C LYS A 124 8.54 14.08 -20.99
N PRO A 125 7.31 14.06 -20.43
CA PRO A 125 6.32 13.07 -20.81
C PRO A 125 5.92 13.25 -22.27
N ARG A 126 6.09 12.18 -23.05
CA ARG A 126 5.64 12.06 -24.43
C ARG A 126 4.11 12.10 -24.42
N SER A 127 3.51 13.13 -24.99
CA SER A 127 2.07 13.21 -25.20
C SER A 127 1.65 12.16 -26.23
N GLN A 128 1.11 11.03 -25.76
CA GLN A 128 0.31 10.16 -26.62
C GLN A 128 -1.13 10.66 -26.58
N SER A 129 -1.51 11.31 -27.67
CA SER A 129 -2.87 11.62 -28.03
C SER A 129 -3.60 10.32 -28.41
N SER A 130 -4.39 9.79 -27.49
CA SER A 130 -5.53 8.91 -27.80
C SER A 130 -6.45 8.81 -26.59
N ILE A 131 -7.15 9.91 -26.28
CA ILE A 131 -8.32 9.84 -25.40
C ILE A 131 -9.46 9.21 -26.22
N THR A 132 -9.66 7.91 -26.04
CA THR A 132 -10.97 7.31 -26.24
C THR A 132 -11.91 7.92 -25.19
N LYS A 133 -12.95 8.60 -25.67
CA LYS A 133 -14.03 9.14 -24.85
C LYS A 133 -14.74 7.96 -24.17
N VAL A 134 -14.46 7.74 -22.89
CA VAL A 134 -15.31 6.87 -22.06
C VAL A 134 -16.38 7.78 -21.45
N SER A 135 -17.64 7.60 -21.86
CA SER A 135 -18.77 8.35 -21.31
C SER A 135 -18.95 7.99 -19.84
N ILE A 136 -18.58 8.91 -18.95
CA ILE A 136 -18.69 8.78 -17.50
C ILE A 136 -20.10 9.15 -16.98
N PHE A 137 -21.02 9.57 -17.84
CA PHE A 137 -22.39 9.90 -17.46
C PHE A 137 -23.32 8.71 -17.69
N GLY A 138 -23.57 7.94 -16.64
CA GLY A 138 -24.79 7.15 -16.50
C GLY A 138 -25.98 8.07 -16.16
N PRO A 139 -27.22 7.64 -16.41
CA PRO A 139 -28.39 8.48 -16.26
C PRO A 139 -28.57 8.93 -14.80
N GLU A 140 -28.83 10.22 -14.63
CA GLU A 140 -29.16 10.85 -13.37
C GLU A 140 -30.25 10.06 -12.64
N ILE A 141 -29.91 9.54 -11.46
CA ILE A 141 -30.88 9.17 -10.43
C ILE A 141 -31.04 10.39 -9.53
N PHE A 142 -31.91 11.31 -9.94
CA PHE A 142 -32.62 12.18 -9.00
C PHE A 142 -34.12 12.02 -9.23
N VAL A 143 -34.76 11.61 -8.14
CA VAL A 143 -36.20 11.61 -7.88
C VAL A 143 -36.70 13.04 -7.79
#